data_AF-A0A6J0PK31-F1
#
_entry.id   AF-A0A6J0PK31-F1
#
_cell.length_a   1.000
_cell.length_b   1.000
_cell.length_c   1.000
_cell.angle_alpha   90.00
_cell.angle_beta   90.00
_cell.angle_gamma   90.00
#
_symmetry.space_group_name_H-M   'P 1'
#
loop_
_entity.id
_entity.type
_entity.pdbx_description
1 polymer ?
#
loop_
_entity_poly.entity_id
_entity_poly.type
_entity_poly.pdbx_seq_one_letter_code
_entity_poly.pdbx_strand_id
1 'polypeptide(L)'
;MPQRHSKNNDDLAFFTYDEKRKRGYGTQREHLGKDSIKPFDACCLCLMPFIDPLFGHKGHVFCKECIREFLLAQKKDIKRIQIKRASNSDIVDNGFKIINLDSASIQNC
;
A
#
# COMPACT_ATOMS: atom_id res chain seq x y z
N MET A 1 -38.13 -9.16 2.95
CA MET A 1 -36.65 -8.98 2.82
C MET A 1 -36.18 -9.91 1.71
N PRO A 2 -35.63 -9.39 0.59
CA PRO A 2 -35.15 -10.25 -0.48
C PRO A 2 -33.96 -11.05 0.05
N GLN A 3 -34.09 -12.37 0.01
CA GLN A 3 -33.05 -13.30 0.43
C GLN A 3 -31.84 -13.09 -0.47
N ARG A 4 -30.71 -12.66 0.11
CA ARG A 4 -29.43 -12.54 -0.59
C ARG A 4 -29.10 -13.93 -1.15
N HIS A 5 -29.34 -14.14 -2.43
CA HIS A 5 -28.89 -15.33 -3.14
C HIS A 5 -27.54 -14.99 -3.75
N SER A 6 -26.48 -14.99 -2.94
CA SER A 6 -25.14 -14.96 -3.52
C SER A 6 -24.97 -16.25 -4.30
N LYS A 7 -24.72 -16.13 -5.60
CA LYS A 7 -24.58 -17.30 -6.50
C LYS A 7 -23.26 -18.06 -6.24
N ASN A 8 -22.38 -17.51 -5.41
CA ASN A 8 -21.09 -18.09 -5.07
C ASN A 8 -21.05 -18.33 -3.55
N ASN A 9 -20.72 -19.56 -3.15
CA ASN A 9 -20.64 -20.02 -1.75
C ASN A 9 -19.55 -19.34 -0.90
N ASP A 10 -18.89 -18.28 -1.38
CA ASP A 10 -17.72 -17.67 -0.73
C ASP A 10 -18.04 -16.35 0.01
N ASP A 11 -19.32 -16.02 0.20
CA ASP A 11 -19.78 -14.76 0.81
C ASP A 11 -19.80 -14.78 2.36
N LEU A 12 -19.31 -15.86 2.98
CA LEU A 12 -19.17 -15.96 4.43
C LEU A 12 -17.95 -15.17 4.93
N ALA A 13 -18.02 -14.67 6.18
CA ALA A 13 -16.91 -13.98 6.82
C ALA A 13 -15.69 -14.89 7.10
N PHE A 14 -15.86 -16.20 6.96
CA PHE A 14 -14.81 -17.21 7.08
C PHE A 14 -14.89 -18.17 5.90
N PHE A 15 -13.73 -18.53 5.35
CA PHE A 15 -13.67 -19.54 4.30
C PHE A 15 -13.81 -20.95 4.88
N THR A 16 -14.69 -21.74 4.29
CA THR A 16 -14.77 -23.18 4.57
C THR A 16 -13.56 -23.93 4.01
N TYR A 17 -13.36 -25.19 4.42
CA TYR A 17 -12.21 -25.99 3.98
C TYR A 17 -12.19 -26.14 2.44
N ASP A 18 -13.34 -26.39 1.83
CA ASP A 18 -13.45 -26.60 0.38
C ASP A 18 -13.18 -25.30 -0.42
N GLU A 19 -13.61 -24.15 0.11
CA GLU A 19 -13.34 -22.83 -0.48
C GLU A 19 -11.85 -22.51 -0.41
N LYS A 20 -11.22 -22.73 0.76
CA LYS A 20 -9.78 -22.57 0.94
C LYS A 20 -9.01 -23.40 -0.09
N ARG A 21 -9.44 -24.65 -0.30
CA ARG A 21 -8.80 -25.56 -1.26
C ARG A 21 -9.00 -25.12 -2.72
N LYS A 22 -10.19 -24.64 -3.11
CA LYS A 22 -10.47 -24.16 -4.48
C LYS A 22 -9.78 -22.83 -4.81
N ARG A 23 -9.60 -21.97 -3.82
CA ARG A 23 -9.00 -20.62 -3.99
C ARG A 23 -7.47 -20.62 -3.85
N GLY A 24 -6.84 -21.75 -3.51
CA GLY A 24 -5.41 -21.80 -3.21
C GLY A 24 -5.06 -20.99 -1.96
N TYR A 25 -5.94 -21.00 -0.95
CA TYR A 25 -5.73 -20.25 0.29
C TYR A 25 -4.61 -20.86 1.13
N GLY A 26 -3.69 -20.03 1.59
CA GLY A 26 -2.51 -20.43 2.38
C GLY A 26 -1.21 -20.37 1.58
N THR A 27 -0.16 -20.99 2.12
CA THR A 27 1.17 -20.99 1.49
C THR A 27 1.19 -21.97 0.32
N GLN A 28 1.15 -21.44 -0.91
CA GLN A 28 1.30 -22.25 -2.12
C GLN A 28 2.78 -22.56 -2.36
N ARG A 29 3.07 -23.80 -2.75
CA ARG A 29 4.40 -24.24 -3.16
C ARG A 29 4.31 -24.67 -4.61
N GLU A 30 4.84 -23.85 -5.50
CA GLU A 30 4.92 -24.12 -6.94
C GLU A 30 6.37 -23.95 -7.41
N HIS A 31 6.78 -24.74 -8.39
CA HIS A 31 8.09 -24.57 -9.02
C HIS A 31 8.02 -23.41 -10.01
N LEU A 32 8.68 -22.31 -9.69
CA LEU A 32 8.76 -21.15 -10.58
C LEU A 32 9.78 -21.39 -11.69
N GLY A 33 9.39 -21.14 -12.93
CA GLY A 33 10.28 -21.22 -14.09
C GLY A 33 11.29 -20.06 -14.13
N LYS A 34 12.22 -20.13 -15.07
CA LYS A 34 13.24 -19.09 -15.32
C LYS A 34 12.60 -17.72 -15.59
N ASP A 35 11.46 -17.70 -16.28
CA ASP A 35 10.77 -16.47 -16.66
C ASP A 35 10.17 -15.72 -15.47
N SER A 36 9.99 -16.40 -14.33
CA SER A 36 9.55 -15.79 -13.08
C SER A 36 10.68 -15.08 -12.33
N ILE A 37 11.93 -15.25 -12.77
CA ILE A 37 13.10 -14.64 -12.15
C ILE A 37 13.54 -13.47 -13.01
N LYS A 38 13.68 -12.29 -12.38
CA LYS A 38 14.19 -11.10 -13.06
C LYS A 38 15.61 -11.36 -13.59
N PRO A 39 15.90 -11.08 -14.87
CA PRO A 39 17.25 -11.16 -15.41
C PRO A 39 18.19 -10.12 -14.76
N PHE A 40 19.47 -10.47 -14.68
CA PHE A 40 20.49 -9.63 -14.01
C PHE A 40 20.73 -8.31 -14.77
N ASP A 41 20.69 -8.35 -16.09
CA ASP A 41 20.93 -7.27 -17.05
C ASP A 41 19.71 -6.38 -17.31
N ALA A 42 18.62 -6.53 -16.54
CA ALA A 42 17.42 -5.71 -16.68
C ALA A 42 17.25 -4.68 -15.56
N CYS A 43 16.61 -3.55 -15.89
CA CYS A 43 16.25 -2.52 -14.94
C CYS A 43 15.18 -2.97 -13.94
N CYS A 44 15.35 -2.61 -12.66
CA CYS A 44 14.37 -2.92 -11.62
C CYS A 44 13.04 -2.14 -11.74
N LEU A 45 12.96 -1.12 -12.61
CA LEU A 45 11.75 -0.32 -12.82
C LEU A 45 11.04 -0.68 -14.12
N CYS A 46 11.75 -0.73 -15.25
CA CYS A 46 11.14 -1.01 -16.56
C CYS A 46 11.26 -2.47 -17.03
N LEU A 47 12.04 -3.32 -16.33
CA LEU A 47 12.29 -4.73 -16.69
C LEU A 47 12.90 -4.96 -18.09
N MET A 48 13.34 -3.89 -18.74
CA MET A 48 14.08 -3.89 -20.01
C MET A 48 15.60 -3.88 -19.75
N PRO A 49 16.43 -4.28 -20.73
CA PRO A 49 17.88 -4.14 -20.62
C PRO A 49 18.30 -2.70 -20.30
N PHE A 50 19.41 -2.56 -19.58
CA PHE A 50 19.85 -1.24 -19.08
C PHE A 50 20.20 -0.25 -20.19
N ILE A 51 19.79 0.99 -19.97
CA ILE A 51 20.24 2.19 -20.69
C ILE A 51 20.78 3.13 -19.62
N ASP A 52 22.08 3.46 -19.68
CA ASP A 52 22.81 4.23 -18.68
C ASP A 52 22.54 3.76 -17.23
N PRO A 53 23.13 2.62 -16.81
CA PRO A 53 22.87 2.03 -15.50
C PRO A 53 23.36 2.93 -14.36
N LEU A 54 22.51 3.08 -13.34
CA LEU A 54 22.82 3.71 -12.06
C LEU A 54 22.63 2.72 -10.92
N PHE A 55 23.54 2.79 -9.94
CA PHE A 55 23.56 1.89 -8.78
C PHE A 55 22.98 2.58 -7.56
N GLY A 56 22.06 1.89 -6.88
CA GLY A 56 21.60 2.26 -5.54
C GLY A 56 22.49 1.67 -4.45
N HIS A 57 22.45 2.25 -3.26
CA HIS A 57 23.27 1.80 -2.11
C HIS A 57 23.06 0.34 -1.68
N LYS A 58 21.89 -0.25 -1.98
CA LYS A 58 21.55 -1.63 -1.63
C LYS A 58 21.84 -2.64 -2.76
N GLY A 59 22.57 -2.24 -3.80
CA GLY A 59 22.89 -3.12 -4.94
C GLY A 59 21.77 -3.26 -5.97
N HIS A 60 20.77 -2.39 -5.94
CA HIS A 60 19.76 -2.31 -7.00
C HIS A 60 20.29 -1.49 -8.18
N VAL A 61 19.97 -1.89 -9.40
CA VAL A 61 20.41 -1.21 -10.63
C VAL A 61 19.20 -0.71 -11.41
N PHE A 62 19.29 0.51 -11.92
CA PHE A 62 18.20 1.21 -12.62
C PHE A 62 18.72 1.92 -13.87
N CYS A 63 17.84 2.16 -14.84
CA CYS A 63 18.12 3.15 -15.89
C CYS A 63 18.05 4.57 -15.30
N LYS A 64 18.91 5.46 -15.77
CA LYS A 64 19.00 6.85 -15.31
C LYS A 64 17.68 7.64 -15.39
N GLU A 65 16.90 7.42 -16.44
CA GLU A 65 15.62 8.09 -16.65
C GLU A 65 14.54 7.54 -15.72
N CYS A 66 14.39 6.20 -15.69
CA CYS A 66 13.39 5.53 -14.87
C CYS A 66 13.49 5.91 -13.39
N ILE A 67 14.71 5.94 -12.82
CA ILE A 67 14.88 6.29 -11.41
C ILE A 67 14.54 7.75 -11.13
N ARG A 68 14.84 8.66 -12.07
CA ARG A 68 14.54 10.08 -11.94
C ARG A 68 13.04 10.33 -11.94
N GLU A 69 12.33 9.73 -12.86
CA GLU A 69 10.86 9.81 -12.95
C GLU A 69 10.19 9.26 -11.70
N PHE A 70 10.64 8.08 -11.25
CA PHE A 70 10.16 7.45 -10.03
C PHE A 70 10.32 8.37 -8.80
N LEU A 71 11.51 8.95 -8.62
CA LEU A 71 11.78 9.86 -7.49
C LEU A 71 10.93 11.14 -7.54
N LEU A 72 10.71 11.69 -8.74
CA LEU A 72 9.84 12.85 -8.92
C LEU A 72 8.38 12.53 -8.60
N ALA A 73 7.89 11.37 -9.06
CA ALA A 73 6.54 10.88 -8.74
C ALA A 73 6.38 10.66 -7.23
N GLN A 74 7.33 9.96 -6.60
CA GLN A 74 7.32 9.69 -5.16
C GLN A 74 7.30 10.98 -4.32
N LYS A 75 8.11 11.99 -4.69
CA LYS A 75 8.10 13.30 -4.01
C LYS A 75 6.74 13.99 -4.13
N LYS A 76 6.08 13.92 -5.29
CA LYS A 76 4.73 14.46 -5.48
C LYS A 76 3.72 13.71 -4.61
N ASP A 77 3.81 12.39 -4.53
CA ASP A 77 2.90 11.54 -3.75
C ASP A 77 3.01 11.79 -2.26
N ILE A 78 4.24 11.90 -1.75
CA ILE A 78 4.50 12.26 -0.35
C ILE A 78 3.85 13.61 -0.02
N LYS A 79 4.03 14.62 -0.87
CA LYS A 79 3.39 15.94 -0.67
C LYS A 79 1.86 15.82 -0.68
N ARG A 80 1.28 15.07 -1.61
CA ARG A 80 -0.19 14.83 -1.66
C ARG A 80 -0.69 14.16 -0.39
N ILE A 81 0.02 13.15 0.12
CA ILE A 81 -0.34 12.44 1.35
C ILE A 81 -0.20 13.36 2.57
N GLN A 82 0.84 14.19 2.64
CA GLN A 82 1.03 15.17 3.72
C GLN A 82 -0.09 16.20 3.77
N ILE A 83 -0.51 16.76 2.63
CA ILE A 83 -1.63 17.70 2.55
C ILE A 83 -2.93 17.02 3.03
N LYS A 84 -3.22 15.81 2.55
CA LYS A 84 -4.40 15.04 3.01
C LYS A 84 -4.36 14.73 4.50
N ARG A 85 -3.16 14.47 5.05
CA ARG A 85 -2.98 14.26 6.49
C ARG A 85 -3.21 15.55 7.28
N ALA A 86 -2.72 16.69 6.79
CA ALA A 86 -2.94 18.00 7.40
C ALA A 86 -4.43 18.39 7.41
N SER A 87 -5.13 18.21 6.28
CA SER A 87 -6.58 18.45 6.23
C SER A 87 -7.39 17.50 7.13
N ASN A 88 -6.88 16.29 7.40
CA ASN A 88 -7.49 15.35 8.33
C ASN A 88 -7.13 15.64 9.80
N SER A 89 -5.96 16.25 10.08
CA SER A 89 -5.58 16.66 11.44
C SER A 89 -6.40 17.84 11.95
N ASP A 90 -6.84 18.74 11.06
CA ASP A 90 -7.71 19.87 11.41
C ASP A 90 -9.07 19.44 12.01
N ILE A 91 -9.52 18.20 11.75
CA ILE A 91 -10.77 17.65 12.32
C ILE A 91 -10.54 17.05 13.72
N VAL A 92 -9.38 16.40 13.95
CA VAL A 92 -9.06 15.81 15.27
C VAL A 92 -8.57 16.84 16.28
N ASP A 93 -7.92 17.92 15.82
CA ASP A 93 -7.48 19.01 16.69
C ASP A 93 -8.66 19.90 17.15
N ASN A 94 -9.68 20.08 16.32
CA ASN A 94 -10.93 20.74 16.73
C ASN A 94 -11.83 19.85 17.60
N GLY A 95 -11.76 18.52 17.47
CA GLY A 95 -12.43 17.58 18.38
C GLY A 95 -11.77 17.50 19.77
N PHE A 96 -10.44 17.61 19.84
CA PHE A 96 -9.70 17.61 21.11
C PHE A 96 -9.80 18.95 21.86
N LYS A 97 -10.01 20.08 21.16
CA LYS A 97 -10.27 21.37 21.81
C LYS A 97 -11.64 21.45 22.47
N ILE A 98 -12.69 20.86 21.88
CA ILE A 98 -14.05 20.92 22.43
C ILE A 98 -14.15 20.18 23.77
N ILE A 99 -13.45 19.06 23.95
CA ILE A 99 -13.45 18.33 25.24
C ILE A 99 -12.62 18.98 26.36
N ASN A 100 -11.74 19.94 26.04
CA ASN A 100 -10.84 20.59 27.01
C ASN A 100 -11.24 22.03 27.38
N LEU A 101 -12.31 22.59 26.81
CA LEU A 101 -12.85 23.89 27.24
C LEU A 101 -13.85 23.78 28.42
N ASP A 102 -14.36 22.59 28.73
CA ASP A 102 -15.36 22.38 29.79
C ASP A 102 -14.75 22.09 31.17
N SER A 103 -13.43 21.91 31.28
CA SER A 103 -12.74 21.59 32.54
C SER A 103 -12.03 22.77 33.22
N ALA A 104 -11.94 23.94 32.56
CA ALA A 104 -11.27 25.13 33.09
C ALA A 104 -12.18 26.06 33.93
N SER A 105 -13.43 25.69 34.17
CA SER A 105 -14.40 26.53 34.90
C SER A 105 -14.70 26.09 36.35
N ILE A 106 -13.98 25.11 36.92
CA ILE A 106 -14.32 24.56 38.26
C ILE A 106 -13.28 24.88 39.36
N GLN A 107 -12.20 25.61 39.09
CA GLN A 107 -11.25 26.03 40.15
C GLN A 107 -11.24 27.54 40.39
N ASN A 108 -12.36 28.03 40.94
CA ASN A 108 -12.42 29.20 41.83
C ASN A 108 -13.72 29.13 42.65
N CYS A 109 -13.73 28.25 43.65
CA CYS A 109 -14.54 28.29 44.86
C CYS A 109 -13.87 27.40 45.91
#